data_AF-A0A3S8RKR8-F1
#
_entry.id   AF-A0A3S8RKR8-F1
#
_cell.length_a   1.000
_cell.length_b   1.000
_cell.length_c   1.000
_cell.angle_alpha   90.00
_cell.angle_beta   90.00
_cell.angle_gamma   90.00
#
_symmetry.space_group_name_H-M   'P 1'
#
loop_
_entity.id
_entity.type
_entity.pdbx_description
1 polymer ?
#
loop_
_entity_poly.entity_id
_entity_poly.type
_entity_poly.pdbx_seq_one_letter_code
_entity_poly.pdbx_strand_id
1 'polypeptide(L)'
;MYYFSFIYLCAFLYFGKHLDSKKKFIVAALPFVLIIFLRFGVGADYFSYQTIYESIDPHRINESFASLPKIETLFKVLMLAGRAVGMNYHVFSGLLCTGILLVALLWIKDSSDYFEMATLLYFSTFFLYWNLGALRQVIVIVGAMYVYFNRDRNFDWKIKGLTTALLFFIHGTALIVPIIYIATKIKWNFKIFTIIFILFPLTRLVYTPAFFSIFENVPILSKFLLYSDAENIKILSVPFLLRFSIFAVTMLHYNKLIESYEKQKSLIDFVILNMLLYFYLPFSKVLGTRVTVFGYYGTVVVIPMILGLYKDKKLYKLAFVAILGFSGIQFYNELTKQVKRTGYEYSSTRLNFETIFQKNYASFNNMYAFEVQNSELVKVKVKDYQKHKMRTVYTQEALYDPNLAHLSVKFPDSKKVKKGEDYLTYGIVNEKGQIVELPTAKSRFKIYGPFVEETIGERTFTSKLYRKIGNPLVIDSELVRTEIENKFSQDLEREFKHFPMTIIHKHKVIENKELDAYNKNTVWRGASYKDLIFNDRSYYMIQTPFSNYFSIVDQNGSILTDKFYSSITPFDSNGIAIGTTKYSREYIDYDGNVIWMELYE
;
A
#
# COMPACT_ATOMS: atom_id res chain seq x y z
N MET A 1 0.23 -23.33 6.31
CA MET A 1 1.02 -23.21 5.06
C MET A 1 2.48 -22.82 5.32
N TYR A 2 2.82 -21.69 5.93
CA TYR A 2 4.23 -21.28 6.16
C TYR A 2 5.07 -22.34 6.90
N TYR A 3 4.56 -22.89 8.01
CA TYR A 3 5.23 -23.96 8.75
C TYR A 3 5.37 -25.24 7.93
N PHE A 4 4.33 -25.58 7.14
CA PHE A 4 4.39 -26.72 6.22
C PHE A 4 5.44 -26.50 5.14
N SER A 5 5.54 -25.30 4.57
CA SER A 5 6.59 -24.92 3.62
C SER A 5 7.98 -24.99 4.24
N PHE A 6 8.15 -24.59 5.51
CA PHE A 6 9.41 -24.76 6.24
C PHE A 6 9.79 -26.24 6.38
N ILE A 7 8.86 -27.07 6.87
CA ILE A 7 9.07 -28.52 7.02
C ILE A 7 9.35 -29.18 5.67
N TYR A 8 8.62 -28.78 4.63
CA TYR A 8 8.85 -29.23 3.25
C TYR A 8 10.27 -28.91 2.79
N LEU A 9 10.76 -27.69 3.04
CA LEU A 9 12.13 -27.30 2.70
C LEU A 9 13.18 -28.01 3.56
N CYS A 10 12.87 -28.35 4.82
CA CYS A 10 13.73 -29.21 5.63
C CYS A 10 13.81 -30.63 5.05
N ALA A 11 12.69 -31.21 4.62
CA ALA A 11 12.68 -32.51 3.92
C ALA A 11 13.44 -32.42 2.59
N PHE A 12 13.32 -31.31 1.87
CA PHE A 12 14.06 -31.05 0.63
C PHE A 12 15.58 -31.06 0.82
N LEU A 13 16.11 -30.70 1.99
CA LEU A 13 17.56 -30.83 2.29
C LEU A 13 18.06 -32.28 2.14
N TYR A 14 17.20 -33.26 2.44
CA TYR A 14 17.53 -34.68 2.36
C TYR A 14 17.21 -35.23 0.97
N PHE A 15 15.97 -35.09 0.51
CA PHE A 15 15.50 -35.70 -0.73
C PHE A 15 15.98 -34.97 -2.00
N GLY A 16 16.27 -33.68 -1.91
CA GLY A 16 16.71 -32.86 -3.05
C GLY A 16 17.99 -33.39 -3.70
N LYS A 17 18.85 -34.05 -2.93
CA LYS A 17 20.11 -34.63 -3.41
C LYS A 17 19.92 -35.69 -4.49
N HIS A 18 18.77 -36.33 -4.55
CA HIS A 18 18.44 -37.39 -5.52
C HIS A 18 17.75 -36.86 -6.78
N LEU A 19 17.52 -35.55 -6.87
CA LEU A 19 16.86 -34.91 -8.00
C LEU A 19 17.87 -34.32 -8.98
N ASP A 20 17.55 -34.41 -10.27
CA ASP A 20 18.27 -33.66 -11.30
C ASP A 20 18.12 -32.14 -11.10
N SER A 21 19.02 -31.37 -11.70
CA SER A 21 19.11 -29.91 -11.51
C SER A 21 17.83 -29.15 -11.88
N LYS A 22 17.05 -29.64 -12.86
CA LYS A 22 15.80 -29.01 -13.29
C LYS A 22 14.68 -29.30 -12.31
N LYS A 23 14.49 -30.56 -11.93
CA LYS A 23 13.49 -30.97 -10.92
C LYS A 23 13.78 -30.34 -9.56
N LYS A 24 15.05 -30.31 -9.15
CA LYS A 24 15.50 -29.67 -7.91
C LYS A 24 15.05 -28.21 -7.83
N PHE A 25 15.21 -27.45 -8.91
CA PHE A 25 14.77 -26.05 -8.98
C PHE A 25 13.24 -25.91 -8.87
N ILE A 26 12.49 -26.73 -9.60
CA ILE A 26 11.01 -26.69 -9.59
C ILE A 26 10.46 -27.05 -8.20
N VAL A 27 10.96 -28.13 -7.61
CA VAL A 27 10.59 -28.60 -6.27
C VAL A 27 10.90 -27.55 -5.21
N ALA A 28 12.07 -26.89 -5.31
CA ALA A 28 12.41 -25.77 -4.45
C ALA A 28 11.43 -24.60 -4.57
N ALA A 29 11.04 -24.21 -5.78
CA ALA A 29 10.19 -23.03 -6.02
C ALA A 29 8.72 -23.21 -5.59
N LEU A 30 8.20 -24.45 -5.66
CA LEU A 30 6.78 -24.76 -5.43
C LEU A 30 6.18 -24.17 -4.14
N PRO A 31 6.74 -24.39 -2.93
CA PRO A 31 6.15 -23.85 -1.69
C PRO A 31 6.09 -22.32 -1.67
N PHE A 32 7.03 -21.64 -2.34
CA PHE A 32 7.07 -20.19 -2.42
C PHE A 32 5.95 -19.66 -3.33
N VAL A 33 5.80 -20.25 -4.52
CA VAL A 33 4.79 -19.86 -5.51
C VAL A 33 3.38 -20.07 -4.94
N LEU A 34 3.15 -21.18 -4.24
CA LEU A 34 1.87 -21.43 -3.58
C LEU A 34 1.57 -20.32 -2.55
N ILE A 35 2.55 -19.91 -1.74
CA ILE A 35 2.36 -18.81 -0.77
C ILE A 35 2.06 -17.50 -1.51
N ILE A 36 2.75 -17.20 -2.59
CA ILE A 36 2.59 -15.95 -3.34
C ILE A 36 1.14 -15.80 -3.88
N PHE A 37 0.56 -16.85 -4.47
CA PHE A 37 -0.73 -16.76 -5.16
C PHE A 37 -1.95 -17.15 -4.31
N LEU A 38 -1.78 -17.95 -3.27
CA LEU A 38 -2.94 -18.43 -2.50
C LEU A 38 -3.23 -17.56 -1.27
N ARG A 39 -2.24 -16.81 -0.80
CA ARG A 39 -2.34 -16.02 0.44
C ARG A 39 -2.92 -14.64 0.17
N PHE A 40 -3.80 -14.20 1.05
CA PHE A 40 -4.30 -12.83 1.10
C PHE A 40 -3.52 -11.96 2.09
N GLY A 41 -3.35 -10.67 1.78
CA GLY A 41 -2.61 -9.73 2.66
C GLY A 41 -1.12 -10.06 2.77
N VAL A 42 -0.51 -10.43 1.64
CA VAL A 42 0.86 -10.97 1.58
C VAL A 42 1.89 -9.86 1.69
N GLY A 43 2.47 -9.66 2.87
CA GLY A 43 3.52 -8.66 3.07
C GLY A 43 3.08 -7.49 3.93
N ALA A 44 4.02 -6.87 4.65
CA ALA A 44 3.75 -5.71 5.49
C ALA A 44 3.12 -4.54 4.71
N ASP A 45 3.50 -4.42 3.44
CA ASP A 45 3.13 -3.33 2.55
C ASP A 45 2.08 -3.75 1.50
N TYR A 46 1.45 -4.92 1.64
CA TYR A 46 0.53 -5.46 0.62
C TYR A 46 -0.59 -4.48 0.29
N PHE A 47 -1.33 -4.05 1.32
CA PHE A 47 -2.48 -3.17 1.14
C PHE A 47 -2.07 -1.76 0.71
N SER A 48 -0.92 -1.26 1.16
CA SER A 48 -0.44 0.05 0.71
C SER A 48 -0.06 0.04 -0.76
N TYR A 49 0.62 -1.01 -1.24
CA TYR A 49 0.87 -1.18 -2.67
C TYR A 49 -0.42 -1.42 -3.46
N GLN A 50 -1.42 -2.08 -2.89
CA GLN A 50 -2.73 -2.22 -3.52
C GLN A 50 -3.40 -0.86 -3.72
N THR A 51 -3.46 -0.03 -2.66
CA THR A 51 -4.00 1.33 -2.75
C THR A 51 -3.28 2.15 -3.83
N ILE A 52 -1.94 2.13 -3.84
CA ILE A 52 -1.13 2.82 -4.84
C ILE A 52 -1.43 2.31 -6.25
N TYR A 53 -1.55 1.00 -6.43
CA TYR A 53 -1.84 0.39 -7.71
C TYR A 53 -3.23 0.82 -8.24
N GLU A 54 -4.22 0.84 -7.35
CA GLU A 54 -5.60 1.23 -7.66
C GLU A 54 -5.82 2.74 -7.79
N SER A 55 -4.85 3.56 -7.38
CA SER A 55 -4.87 5.01 -7.61
C SER A 55 -4.28 5.40 -8.97
N ILE A 56 -3.62 4.47 -9.68
CA ILE A 56 -3.09 4.72 -11.02
C ILE A 56 -4.20 4.52 -12.05
N ASP A 57 -4.52 5.60 -12.74
CA ASP A 57 -5.42 5.64 -13.88
C ASP A 57 -4.62 5.64 -15.20
N PRO A 58 -4.74 4.58 -16.02
CA PRO A 58 -4.11 4.51 -17.34
C PRO A 58 -4.50 5.64 -18.30
N HIS A 59 -5.66 6.27 -18.11
CA HIS A 59 -6.12 7.37 -18.96
C HIS A 59 -5.58 8.74 -18.52
N ARG A 60 -5.10 8.87 -17.27
CA ARG A 60 -4.59 10.12 -16.67
C ARG A 60 -3.19 9.92 -16.09
N ILE A 61 -2.25 9.53 -16.96
CA ILE A 61 -0.87 9.14 -16.56
C ILE A 61 -0.15 10.26 -15.80
N ASN A 62 -0.17 11.49 -16.31
CA ASN A 62 0.56 12.61 -15.72
C ASN A 62 0.06 12.92 -14.30
N GLU A 63 -1.26 12.95 -14.12
CA GLU A 63 -1.89 13.20 -12.82
C GLU A 63 -1.63 12.04 -11.84
N SER A 64 -1.78 10.80 -12.32
CA SER A 64 -1.47 9.59 -11.54
C SER A 64 -0.01 9.61 -11.06
N PHE A 65 0.93 10.03 -11.89
CA PHE A 65 2.35 10.05 -11.53
C PHE A 65 2.69 11.20 -10.59
N ALA A 66 2.05 12.36 -10.78
CA ALA A 66 2.20 13.53 -9.91
C ALA A 66 1.64 13.28 -8.50
N SER A 67 0.57 12.50 -8.37
CA SER A 67 -0.03 12.14 -7.07
C SER A 67 0.85 11.22 -6.20
N LEU A 68 1.87 10.59 -6.79
CA LEU A 68 2.74 9.60 -6.12
C LEU A 68 4.22 10.02 -6.08
N PRO A 69 4.61 11.21 -5.59
CA PRO A 69 5.96 11.75 -5.76
C PRO A 69 7.06 10.94 -5.04
N LYS A 70 6.70 10.12 -4.05
CA LYS A 70 7.62 9.31 -3.23
C LYS A 70 7.95 7.93 -3.84
N ILE A 71 7.40 7.61 -5.01
CA ILE A 71 7.63 6.34 -5.71
C ILE A 71 8.46 6.59 -6.96
N GLU A 72 9.46 5.74 -7.18
CA GLU A 72 10.36 5.84 -8.31
C GLU A 72 9.66 5.50 -9.64
N THR A 73 10.09 6.17 -10.70
CA THR A 73 9.38 6.22 -11.98
C THR A 73 9.19 4.85 -12.64
N LEU A 74 10.23 3.99 -12.67
CA LEU A 74 10.12 2.70 -13.36
C LEU A 74 9.16 1.76 -12.63
N PHE A 75 9.08 1.84 -11.30
CA PHE A 75 8.09 1.08 -10.54
C PHE A 75 6.65 1.55 -10.84
N LYS A 76 6.42 2.85 -11.02
CA LYS A 76 5.12 3.38 -11.49
C LYS A 76 4.76 2.87 -12.88
N VAL A 77 5.73 2.84 -13.80
CA VAL A 77 5.53 2.32 -15.16
C VAL A 77 5.13 0.84 -15.13
N LEU A 78 5.75 0.02 -14.27
CA LEU A 78 5.35 -1.38 -14.09
C LEU A 78 3.90 -1.51 -13.61
N MET A 79 3.50 -0.71 -12.61
CA MET A 79 2.12 -0.71 -12.11
C MET A 79 1.13 -0.24 -13.19
N LEU A 80 1.47 0.83 -13.91
CA LEU A 80 0.69 1.36 -15.03
C LEU A 80 0.48 0.30 -16.12
N ALA A 81 1.52 -0.43 -16.50
CA ALA A 81 1.42 -1.50 -17.48
C ALA A 81 0.43 -2.60 -17.04
N GLY A 82 0.49 -3.01 -15.76
CA GLY A 82 -0.48 -3.93 -15.19
C GLY A 82 -1.91 -3.37 -15.23
N ARG A 83 -2.09 -2.10 -14.86
CA ARG A 83 -3.40 -1.43 -14.88
C ARG A 83 -3.96 -1.29 -16.30
N ALA A 84 -3.13 -0.98 -17.27
CA ALA A 84 -3.51 -0.79 -18.67
C ALA A 84 -4.06 -2.07 -19.31
N VAL A 85 -3.55 -3.25 -18.90
CA VAL A 85 -4.08 -4.55 -19.36
C VAL A 85 -5.24 -5.08 -18.51
N GLY A 86 -5.77 -4.27 -17.57
CA GLY A 86 -6.89 -4.65 -16.70
C GLY A 86 -6.54 -5.68 -15.62
N MET A 87 -5.25 -5.85 -15.29
CA MET A 87 -4.82 -6.80 -14.27
C MET A 87 -5.27 -6.32 -12.87
N ASN A 88 -5.73 -7.25 -12.03
CA ASN A 88 -5.96 -6.93 -10.62
C ASN A 88 -4.62 -6.92 -9.86
N TYR A 89 -4.59 -6.22 -8.72
CA TYR A 89 -3.35 -6.06 -7.95
C TYR A 89 -2.76 -7.40 -7.48
N HIS A 90 -3.60 -8.37 -7.11
CA HIS A 90 -3.12 -9.67 -6.62
C HIS A 90 -2.36 -10.46 -7.69
N VAL A 91 -2.87 -10.50 -8.93
CA VAL A 91 -2.16 -11.14 -10.05
C VAL A 91 -0.89 -10.37 -10.38
N PHE A 92 -0.94 -9.04 -10.39
CA PHE A 92 0.23 -8.19 -10.65
C PHE A 92 1.36 -8.45 -9.63
N SER A 93 1.05 -8.35 -8.35
CA SER A 93 1.99 -8.62 -7.26
C SER A 93 2.46 -10.06 -7.27
N GLY A 94 1.58 -11.02 -7.54
CA GLY A 94 1.91 -12.44 -7.63
C GLY A 94 2.94 -12.74 -8.72
N LEU A 95 2.75 -12.19 -9.92
CA LEU A 95 3.71 -12.31 -11.02
C LEU A 95 5.05 -11.64 -10.70
N LEU A 96 5.01 -10.44 -10.12
CA LEU A 96 6.22 -9.70 -9.73
C LEU A 96 7.03 -10.48 -8.67
N CYS A 97 6.38 -10.92 -7.58
CA CYS A 97 6.98 -11.74 -6.52
C CYS A 97 7.55 -13.05 -7.05
N THR A 98 6.88 -13.67 -8.03
CA THR A 98 7.33 -14.90 -8.67
C THR A 98 8.56 -14.63 -9.54
N GLY A 99 8.58 -13.54 -10.32
CA GLY A 99 9.76 -13.13 -11.09
C GLY A 99 10.97 -12.90 -10.18
N ILE A 100 10.80 -12.18 -9.08
CA ILE A 100 11.85 -11.93 -8.08
C ILE A 100 12.35 -13.25 -7.47
N LEU A 101 11.44 -14.13 -7.05
CA LEU A 101 11.75 -15.46 -6.51
C LEU A 101 12.58 -16.27 -7.51
N LEU A 102 12.16 -16.33 -8.77
CA LEU A 102 12.84 -17.12 -9.79
C LEU A 102 14.27 -16.61 -10.03
N VAL A 103 14.47 -15.29 -10.12
CA VAL A 103 15.82 -14.71 -10.24
C VAL A 103 16.65 -14.98 -8.98
N ALA A 104 16.05 -14.92 -7.79
CA ALA A 104 16.73 -15.26 -6.54
C ALA A 104 17.19 -16.73 -6.50
N LEU A 105 16.31 -17.67 -6.86
CA LEU A 105 16.65 -19.09 -6.93
C LEU A 105 17.67 -19.39 -8.03
N LEU A 106 17.61 -18.69 -9.18
CA LEU A 106 18.63 -18.81 -10.23
C LEU A 106 19.99 -18.33 -9.74
N TRP A 107 20.04 -17.17 -9.07
CA TRP A 107 21.27 -16.68 -8.46
C TRP A 107 21.85 -17.66 -7.44
N ILE A 108 21.00 -18.22 -6.55
CA ILE A 108 21.42 -19.21 -5.55
C ILE A 108 21.94 -20.48 -6.22
N LYS A 109 21.25 -20.98 -7.25
CA LYS A 109 21.65 -22.17 -8.02
C LYS A 109 23.01 -21.98 -8.67
N ASP A 110 23.22 -20.84 -9.33
CA ASP A 110 24.47 -20.55 -10.04
C ASP A 110 25.62 -20.28 -9.05
N SER A 111 25.31 -19.78 -7.84
CA SER A 111 26.33 -19.25 -6.91
C SER A 111 26.59 -20.12 -5.68
N SER A 112 25.80 -21.15 -5.40
CA SER A 112 25.96 -22.00 -4.21
C SER A 112 26.01 -23.48 -4.56
N ASP A 113 27.04 -24.18 -4.07
CA ASP A 113 27.15 -25.63 -4.23
C ASP A 113 26.18 -26.41 -3.31
N TYR A 114 25.57 -25.71 -2.35
CA TYR A 114 24.61 -26.27 -1.39
C TYR A 114 23.23 -25.62 -1.59
N PHE A 115 22.69 -25.76 -2.80
CA PHE A 115 21.45 -25.13 -3.25
C PHE A 115 20.28 -25.31 -2.26
N GLU A 116 20.09 -26.51 -1.70
CA GLU A 116 18.99 -26.81 -0.79
C GLU A 116 19.10 -26.03 0.52
N MET A 117 20.31 -25.96 1.10
CA MET A 117 20.56 -25.21 2.34
C MET A 117 20.41 -23.71 2.11
N ALA A 118 20.93 -23.20 0.99
CA ALA A 118 20.78 -21.81 0.61
C ALA A 118 19.30 -21.44 0.39
N THR A 119 18.53 -22.31 -0.25
CA THR A 119 17.08 -22.12 -0.44
C THR A 119 16.33 -22.05 0.91
N LEU A 120 16.66 -22.94 1.86
CA LEU A 120 16.08 -22.90 3.20
C LEU A 120 16.44 -21.60 3.94
N LEU A 121 17.70 -21.15 3.86
CA LEU A 121 18.14 -19.88 4.45
C LEU A 121 17.41 -18.68 3.83
N TYR A 122 17.25 -18.67 2.51
CA TYR A 122 16.48 -17.65 1.79
C TYR A 122 15.02 -17.63 2.25
N PHE A 123 14.37 -18.79 2.35
CA PHE A 123 13.00 -18.89 2.86
C PHE A 123 12.87 -18.35 4.29
N SER A 124 13.80 -18.76 5.15
CA SER A 124 13.77 -18.46 6.59
C SER A 124 14.08 -17.01 6.91
N THR A 125 14.89 -16.34 6.09
CA THR A 125 15.46 -15.03 6.41
C THR A 125 14.92 -13.91 5.50
N PHE A 126 14.65 -14.21 4.24
CA PHE A 126 14.38 -13.18 3.23
C PHE A 126 13.00 -13.25 2.60
N PHE A 127 12.48 -14.45 2.34
CA PHE A 127 11.25 -14.60 1.57
C PHE A 127 10.05 -13.85 2.17
N LEU A 128 9.74 -14.07 3.46
CA LEU A 128 8.51 -13.56 4.07
C LEU A 128 8.39 -12.03 4.07
N TYR A 129 9.47 -11.32 4.39
CA TYR A 129 9.43 -9.86 4.47
C TYR A 129 9.88 -9.21 3.16
N TRP A 130 11.02 -9.64 2.62
CA TRP A 130 11.63 -8.95 1.48
C TRP A 130 10.91 -9.32 0.18
N ASN A 131 10.69 -10.61 -0.09
CA ASN A 131 10.06 -11.02 -1.34
C ASN A 131 8.58 -10.66 -1.40
N LEU A 132 7.88 -10.69 -0.26
CA LEU A 132 6.43 -10.48 -0.20
C LEU A 132 6.01 -9.06 0.19
N GLY A 133 6.81 -8.34 0.98
CA GLY A 133 6.49 -6.99 1.47
C GLY A 133 7.27 -5.89 0.75
N ALA A 134 8.60 -5.91 0.87
CA ALA A 134 9.47 -4.83 0.41
C ALA A 134 9.79 -4.89 -1.10
N LEU A 135 8.75 -4.98 -1.95
CA LEU A 135 8.85 -5.29 -3.39
C LEU A 135 9.90 -4.45 -4.14
N ARG A 136 9.86 -3.11 -3.98
CA ARG A 136 10.84 -2.22 -4.63
C ARG A 136 12.28 -2.55 -4.22
N GLN A 137 12.53 -2.72 -2.92
CA GLN A 137 13.88 -2.93 -2.41
C GLN A 137 14.40 -4.34 -2.75
N VAL A 138 13.55 -5.38 -2.73
CA VAL A 138 13.98 -6.74 -3.07
C VAL A 138 14.30 -6.92 -4.55
N ILE A 139 13.59 -6.23 -5.47
CA ILE A 139 13.95 -6.21 -6.90
C ILE A 139 15.40 -5.74 -7.06
N VAL A 140 15.75 -4.66 -6.35
CA VAL A 140 17.11 -4.12 -6.36
C VAL A 140 18.10 -5.09 -5.72
N ILE A 141 17.78 -5.70 -4.59
CA ILE A 141 18.67 -6.68 -3.94
C ILE A 141 18.93 -7.87 -4.87
N VAL A 142 17.89 -8.54 -5.35
CA VAL A 142 18.00 -9.77 -6.14
C VAL A 142 18.64 -9.48 -7.50
N GLY A 143 18.22 -8.42 -8.18
CA GLY A 143 18.79 -8.01 -9.46
C GLY A 143 20.28 -7.66 -9.34
N ALA A 144 20.66 -6.91 -8.32
CA ALA A 144 22.05 -6.54 -8.10
C ALA A 144 22.91 -7.74 -7.70
N MET A 145 22.42 -8.64 -6.84
CA MET A 145 23.15 -9.87 -6.48
C MET A 145 23.37 -10.76 -7.70
N TYR A 146 22.36 -10.93 -8.55
CA TYR A 146 22.47 -11.72 -9.77
C TYR A 146 23.46 -11.13 -10.79
N VAL A 147 23.49 -9.81 -10.98
CA VAL A 147 24.36 -9.19 -12.00
C VAL A 147 25.80 -8.96 -11.50
N TYR A 148 25.98 -8.63 -10.23
CA TYR A 148 27.31 -8.33 -9.68
C TYR A 148 28.05 -9.55 -9.11
N PHE A 149 27.32 -10.55 -8.64
CA PHE A 149 27.88 -11.64 -7.82
C PHE A 149 27.41 -13.04 -8.23
N ASN A 150 27.07 -13.26 -9.50
CA ASN A 150 26.82 -14.60 -10.02
C ASN A 150 28.15 -15.29 -10.38
N ARG A 151 28.39 -16.49 -9.84
CA ARG A 151 29.64 -17.25 -10.08
C ARG A 151 29.75 -17.69 -11.54
N ASP A 152 28.65 -18.19 -12.10
CA ASP A 152 28.65 -18.84 -13.42
C ASP A 152 28.49 -17.82 -14.55
N ARG A 153 28.16 -16.57 -14.23
CA ARG A 153 27.99 -15.46 -15.18
C ARG A 153 28.75 -14.22 -14.75
N ASN A 154 29.84 -13.91 -15.45
CA ASN A 154 30.56 -12.66 -15.25
C ASN A 154 30.10 -11.60 -16.25
N PHE A 155 29.10 -10.80 -15.87
CA PHE A 155 28.64 -9.68 -16.69
C PHE A 155 29.69 -8.57 -16.76
N ASP A 156 29.80 -7.93 -17.93
CA ASP A 156 30.68 -6.80 -18.14
C ASP A 156 30.24 -5.55 -17.36
N TRP A 157 31.09 -4.53 -17.33
CA TRP A 157 30.80 -3.27 -16.62
C TRP A 157 29.62 -2.49 -17.23
N LYS A 158 29.37 -2.63 -18.55
CA LYS A 158 28.26 -1.94 -19.23
C LYS A 158 26.93 -2.49 -18.75
N ILE A 159 26.78 -3.81 -18.67
CA ILE A 159 25.57 -4.49 -18.18
C ILE A 159 25.37 -4.17 -16.69
N LYS A 160 26.44 -4.17 -15.88
CA LYS A 160 26.41 -3.77 -14.47
C LYS A 160 25.92 -2.33 -14.30
N GLY A 161 26.46 -1.39 -15.08
CA GLY A 161 26.06 0.01 -15.09
C GLY A 161 24.61 0.22 -15.53
N LEU A 162 24.20 -0.40 -16.64
CA LEU A 162 22.83 -0.35 -17.15
C LEU A 162 21.84 -0.94 -16.13
N THR A 163 22.15 -2.08 -15.54
CA THR A 163 21.32 -2.70 -14.50
C THR A 163 21.17 -1.76 -13.30
N THR A 164 22.26 -1.16 -12.83
CA THR A 164 22.21 -0.17 -11.74
C THR A 164 21.32 1.01 -12.08
N ALA A 165 21.43 1.56 -13.29
CA ALA A 165 20.60 2.67 -13.75
C ALA A 165 19.12 2.29 -13.76
N LEU A 166 18.77 1.12 -14.29
CA LEU A 166 17.39 0.61 -14.28
C LEU A 166 16.86 0.40 -12.85
N LEU A 167 17.66 -0.25 -11.99
CA LEU A 167 17.29 -0.52 -10.60
C LEU A 167 17.16 0.76 -9.77
N PHE A 168 17.92 1.81 -10.08
CA PHE A 168 17.82 3.11 -9.42
C PHE A 168 16.44 3.74 -9.62
N PHE A 169 15.84 3.59 -10.81
CA PHE A 169 14.47 4.02 -11.09
C PHE A 169 13.39 3.11 -10.47
N ILE A 170 13.77 2.02 -9.81
CA ILE A 170 12.88 1.17 -9.00
C ILE A 170 13.03 1.50 -7.51
N HIS A 171 14.26 1.66 -7.04
CA HIS A 171 14.56 2.08 -5.67
C HIS A 171 15.95 2.70 -5.55
N GLY A 172 16.05 3.85 -4.90
CA GLY A 172 17.31 4.63 -4.83
C GLY A 172 18.49 3.91 -4.16
N THR A 173 18.25 2.87 -3.35
CA THR A 173 19.32 2.07 -2.72
C THR A 173 20.17 1.28 -3.72
N ALA A 174 19.80 1.22 -5.01
CA ALA A 174 20.56 0.54 -6.05
C ALA A 174 22.02 1.05 -6.15
N LEU A 175 22.27 2.32 -5.84
CA LEU A 175 23.59 2.92 -5.89
C LEU A 175 24.57 2.38 -4.84
N ILE A 176 24.09 1.72 -3.80
CA ILE A 176 24.94 1.20 -2.72
C ILE A 176 25.82 0.04 -3.23
N VAL A 177 25.26 -0.82 -4.09
CA VAL A 177 25.95 -2.02 -4.57
C VAL A 177 27.19 -1.69 -5.41
N PRO A 178 27.15 -0.83 -6.45
CA PRO A 178 28.35 -0.52 -7.23
C PRO A 178 29.46 0.12 -6.40
N ILE A 179 29.12 0.98 -5.42
CA ILE A 179 30.12 1.62 -4.54
C ILE A 179 30.89 0.56 -3.76
N ILE A 180 30.20 -0.36 -3.10
CA ILE A 180 30.85 -1.41 -2.31
C ILE A 180 31.51 -2.44 -3.23
N TYR A 181 30.90 -2.76 -4.38
CA TYR A 181 31.51 -3.66 -5.37
C TYR A 181 32.86 -3.15 -5.87
N ILE A 182 33.00 -1.85 -6.16
CA ILE A 182 34.29 -1.25 -6.52
C ILE A 182 35.29 -1.45 -5.37
N ALA A 183 34.87 -1.25 -4.12
CA ALA A 183 35.74 -1.50 -2.96
C ALA A 183 36.22 -2.95 -2.90
N THR A 184 35.44 -3.95 -3.35
CA THR A 184 35.89 -5.36 -3.41
C THR A 184 37.07 -5.62 -4.36
N LYS A 185 37.40 -4.66 -5.24
CA LYS A 185 38.56 -4.78 -6.15
C LYS A 185 39.88 -4.42 -5.48
N ILE A 186 39.85 -3.88 -4.27
CA ILE A 186 41.02 -3.67 -3.42
C ILE A 186 41.53 -5.02 -2.89
N LYS A 187 42.85 -5.14 -2.67
CA LYS A 187 43.47 -6.35 -2.10
C LYS A 187 43.18 -6.48 -0.60
N TRP A 188 41.99 -6.96 -0.27
CA TRP A 188 41.58 -7.23 1.11
C TRP A 188 42.26 -8.48 1.69
N ASN A 189 42.57 -8.41 2.98
CA ASN A 189 43.02 -9.55 3.77
C ASN A 189 42.43 -9.49 5.18
N PHE A 190 42.55 -10.59 5.91
CA PHE A 190 42.02 -10.73 7.28
C PHE A 190 42.49 -9.60 8.21
N LYS A 191 43.76 -9.19 8.12
CA LYS A 191 44.33 -8.13 8.97
C LYS A 191 43.65 -6.78 8.71
N ILE A 192 43.47 -6.40 7.45
CA ILE A 192 42.83 -5.14 7.08
C ILE A 192 41.38 -5.10 7.58
N PHE A 193 40.60 -6.16 7.36
CA PHE A 193 39.22 -6.22 7.87
C PHE A 193 39.16 -6.15 9.40
N THR A 194 40.10 -6.79 10.09
CA THR A 194 40.20 -6.74 11.55
C THR A 194 40.53 -5.33 12.04
N ILE A 195 41.44 -4.62 11.37
CA ILE A 195 41.77 -3.22 11.69
C ILE A 195 40.53 -2.34 11.52
N ILE A 196 39.82 -2.43 10.38
CA ILE A 196 38.59 -1.67 10.16
C ILE A 196 37.55 -2.01 11.22
N PHE A 197 37.40 -3.28 11.58
CA PHE A 197 36.49 -3.65 12.66
C PHE A 197 36.89 -3.00 14.00
N ILE A 198 38.15 -3.10 14.43
CA ILE A 198 38.61 -2.55 15.71
C ILE A 198 38.45 -1.01 15.77
N LEU A 199 38.46 -0.33 14.62
CA LEU A 199 38.26 1.12 14.55
C LEU A 199 36.78 1.56 14.59
N PHE A 200 35.81 0.65 14.42
CA PHE A 200 34.39 1.03 14.43
C PHE A 200 33.94 1.76 15.72
N PRO A 201 34.39 1.39 16.94
CA PRO A 201 33.98 2.06 18.16
C PRO A 201 34.33 3.56 18.17
N LEU A 202 35.39 3.98 17.46
CA LEU A 202 35.76 5.39 17.33
C LEU A 202 34.67 6.20 16.62
N THR A 203 33.94 5.60 15.68
CA THR A 203 32.83 6.30 15.00
C THR A 203 31.67 6.61 15.94
N ARG A 204 31.51 5.86 17.03
CA ARG A 204 30.52 6.17 18.08
C ARG A 204 30.97 7.31 18.98
N LEU A 205 32.27 7.57 19.10
CA LEU A 205 32.82 8.71 19.85
C LEU A 205 32.73 10.01 19.05
N VAL A 206 32.91 9.93 17.74
CA VAL A 206 32.82 11.10 16.82
C VAL A 206 31.36 11.48 16.53
N TYR A 207 30.44 10.52 16.61
CA TYR A 207 29.04 10.76 16.30
C TYR A 207 28.35 11.63 17.36
N THR A 208 28.09 12.88 17.00
CA THR A 208 27.15 13.79 17.68
C THR A 208 26.15 14.32 16.65
N PRO A 209 24.87 14.55 17.02
CA PRO A 209 23.90 15.23 16.13
C PRO A 209 24.44 16.53 15.52
N ALA A 210 25.36 17.22 16.23
CA ALA A 210 26.08 18.40 15.75
C ALA A 210 26.97 18.18 14.51
N PHE A 211 27.43 16.96 14.24
CA PHE A 211 28.19 16.67 13.02
C PHE A 211 27.27 16.66 11.78
N PHE A 212 26.03 16.20 11.93
CA PHE A 212 25.09 16.12 10.81
C PHE A 212 24.36 17.43 10.53
N SER A 213 24.22 18.32 11.52
CA SER A 213 23.63 19.65 11.32
C SER A 213 24.43 20.50 10.33
N ILE A 214 25.75 20.28 10.21
CA ILE A 214 26.61 20.91 9.20
C ILE A 214 26.15 20.59 7.76
N PHE A 215 25.46 19.46 7.57
CA PHE A 215 24.97 19.00 6.27
C PHE A 215 23.47 19.22 6.04
N GLU A 216 22.79 19.99 6.90
CA GLU A 216 21.36 20.32 6.77
C GLU A 216 21.02 20.94 5.40
N ASN A 217 21.93 21.72 4.85
CA ASN A 217 21.74 22.42 3.57
C ASN A 217 21.96 21.53 2.34
N VAL A 218 22.39 20.27 2.50
CA VAL A 218 22.59 19.35 1.37
C VAL A 218 21.35 18.46 1.24
N PRO A 219 20.51 18.60 0.19
CA PRO A 219 19.19 17.95 0.11
C PRO A 219 19.20 16.42 0.21
N ILE A 220 20.31 15.78 -0.17
CA ILE A 220 20.49 14.33 -0.04
C ILE A 220 20.85 13.96 1.40
N LEU A 221 21.69 14.76 2.07
CA LEU A 221 22.17 14.51 3.43
C LEU A 221 21.14 14.95 4.49
N SER A 222 20.30 15.95 4.20
CA SER A 222 19.19 16.35 5.08
C SER A 222 18.16 15.23 5.25
N LYS A 223 18.00 14.35 4.26
CA LYS A 223 17.21 13.11 4.43
C LYS A 223 17.83 12.13 5.42
N PHE A 224 19.15 12.17 5.67
CA PHE A 224 19.79 11.36 6.70
C PHE A 224 19.51 11.88 8.11
N LEU A 225 19.31 13.19 8.28
CA LEU A 225 18.86 13.79 9.54
C LEU A 225 17.44 13.31 9.93
N LEU A 226 16.55 13.12 8.95
CA LEU A 226 15.24 12.49 9.22
C LEU A 226 15.37 11.06 9.80
N TYR A 227 16.52 10.42 9.62
CA TYR A 227 16.82 9.09 10.14
C TYR A 227 17.69 9.10 11.41
N SER A 228 18.21 10.24 11.85
CA SER A 228 19.05 10.35 13.06
C SER A 228 18.25 10.35 14.38
N ASP A 229 16.95 10.67 14.32
CA ASP A 229 16.03 10.48 15.47
C ASP A 229 15.52 9.03 15.60
N ALA A 230 15.88 8.14 14.66
CA ALA A 230 15.40 6.77 14.65
C ALA A 230 16.29 5.88 15.53
N GLU A 231 15.73 5.33 16.63
CA GLU A 231 16.30 4.29 17.50
C GLU A 231 17.77 3.91 17.18
N ASN A 232 18.73 4.53 17.86
CA ASN A 232 20.15 4.22 17.70
C ASN A 232 20.42 2.69 17.78
N ILE A 233 21.40 2.21 17.01
CA ILE A 233 21.78 0.80 17.00
C ILE A 233 22.48 0.46 18.33
N LYS A 234 21.76 -0.20 19.24
CA LYS A 234 22.29 -0.71 20.50
C LYS A 234 23.23 -1.91 20.26
N ILE A 235 24.41 -1.91 20.91
CA ILE A 235 25.50 -2.91 20.75
C ILE A 235 25.07 -4.33 21.15
N LEU A 236 23.99 -4.48 21.92
CA LEU A 236 23.44 -5.78 22.33
C LEU A 236 22.04 -6.03 21.76
N SER A 237 21.62 -5.25 20.76
CA SER A 237 20.36 -5.53 20.08
C SER A 237 20.48 -6.79 19.23
N VAL A 238 19.39 -7.56 19.14
CA VAL A 238 19.33 -8.77 18.29
C VAL A 238 19.81 -8.50 16.85
N PRO A 239 19.43 -7.40 16.17
CA PRO A 239 19.93 -7.11 14.82
C PRO A 239 21.43 -6.85 14.73
N PHE A 240 22.04 -6.31 15.79
CA PHE A 240 23.49 -6.12 15.87
C PHE A 240 24.19 -7.45 16.10
N LEU A 241 23.79 -8.21 17.13
CA LEU A 241 24.40 -9.49 17.48
C LEU A 241 24.35 -10.48 16.32
N LEU A 242 23.25 -10.50 15.57
CA LEU A 242 23.08 -11.34 14.39
C LEU A 242 24.06 -11.01 13.26
N ARG A 243 24.23 -9.71 12.95
CA ARG A 243 25.20 -9.28 11.93
C ARG A 243 26.63 -9.50 12.39
N PHE A 244 26.89 -9.26 13.67
CA PHE A 244 28.18 -9.52 14.30
C PHE A 244 28.54 -11.01 14.26
N SER A 245 27.63 -11.92 14.61
CA SER A 245 27.90 -13.35 14.58
C SER A 245 28.21 -13.83 13.16
N ILE A 246 27.46 -13.36 12.16
CA ILE A 246 27.70 -13.70 10.76
C ILE A 246 29.04 -13.13 10.28
N PHE A 247 29.32 -11.87 10.59
CA PHE A 247 30.61 -11.25 10.29
C PHE A 247 31.77 -12.04 10.91
N ALA A 248 31.69 -12.35 12.21
CA ALA A 248 32.72 -13.08 12.93
C ALA A 248 32.94 -14.48 12.34
N VAL A 249 31.87 -15.23 12.09
CA VAL A 249 31.95 -16.57 11.49
C VAL A 249 32.57 -16.51 10.09
N THR A 250 32.18 -15.52 9.27
CA THR A 250 32.76 -15.33 7.93
C THR A 250 34.23 -14.96 8.00
N MET A 251 34.61 -14.06 8.90
CA MET A 251 35.99 -13.63 9.14
C MET A 251 36.89 -14.77 9.60
N LEU A 252 36.43 -15.60 10.55
CA LEU A 252 37.17 -16.77 11.04
C LEU A 252 37.49 -17.78 9.92
N HIS A 253 36.66 -17.82 8.88
CA HIS A 253 36.83 -18.72 7.74
C HIS A 253 37.39 -18.03 6.49
N TYR A 254 37.71 -16.72 6.56
CA TYR A 254 38.00 -15.89 5.39
C TYR A 254 39.10 -16.48 4.49
N ASN A 255 40.26 -16.83 5.05
CA ASN A 255 41.38 -17.35 4.27
C ASN A 255 41.03 -18.66 3.54
N LYS A 256 40.33 -19.58 4.23
CA LYS A 256 39.89 -20.85 3.63
C LYS A 256 38.79 -20.65 2.58
N LEU A 257 37.90 -19.68 2.81
CA LEU A 257 36.85 -19.31 1.86
C LEU A 257 37.45 -18.79 0.55
N ILE A 258 38.38 -17.83 0.61
CA ILE A 258 38.97 -17.26 -0.61
C ILE A 258 39.83 -18.27 -1.38
N GLU A 259 40.43 -19.24 -0.67
CA GLU A 259 41.19 -20.35 -1.27
C GLU A 259 40.26 -21.35 -1.97
N SER A 260 39.19 -21.78 -1.31
CA SER A 260 38.27 -22.80 -1.85
C SER A 260 37.28 -22.24 -2.89
N TYR A 261 36.97 -20.95 -2.80
CA TYR A 261 35.93 -20.27 -3.60
C TYR A 261 36.47 -19.00 -4.26
N GLU A 262 37.62 -19.10 -4.93
CA GLU A 262 38.32 -17.97 -5.56
C GLU A 262 37.41 -17.13 -6.47
N LYS A 263 36.60 -17.79 -7.32
CA LYS A 263 35.64 -17.13 -8.22
C LYS A 263 34.59 -16.28 -7.50
N GLN A 264 34.33 -16.55 -6.22
CA GLN A 264 33.36 -15.84 -5.39
C GLN A 264 34.02 -14.91 -4.37
N LYS A 265 35.34 -14.68 -4.45
CA LYS A 265 36.05 -13.75 -3.56
C LYS A 265 35.38 -12.38 -3.47
N SER A 266 34.96 -11.79 -4.61
CA SER A 266 34.27 -10.50 -4.59
C SER A 266 32.96 -10.52 -3.81
N LEU A 267 32.20 -11.63 -3.82
CA LEU A 267 30.99 -11.77 -2.99
C LEU A 267 31.35 -11.85 -1.50
N ILE A 268 32.37 -12.62 -1.15
CA ILE A 268 32.84 -12.76 0.24
C ILE A 268 33.29 -11.40 0.78
N ASP A 269 34.14 -10.68 0.03
CA ASP A 269 34.59 -9.34 0.39
C ASP A 269 33.40 -8.37 0.51
N PHE A 270 32.45 -8.43 -0.41
CA PHE A 270 31.25 -7.60 -0.38
C PHE A 270 30.42 -7.83 0.89
N VAL A 271 30.18 -9.08 1.27
CA VAL A 271 29.45 -9.42 2.49
C VAL A 271 30.15 -8.85 3.72
N ILE A 272 31.48 -9.02 3.83
CA ILE A 272 32.27 -8.51 4.97
C ILE A 272 32.24 -6.98 5.02
N LEU A 273 32.52 -6.30 3.90
CA LEU A 273 32.51 -4.83 3.80
C LEU A 273 31.14 -4.24 4.13
N ASN A 274 30.08 -4.83 3.59
CA ASN A 274 28.72 -4.36 3.81
C ASN A 274 28.26 -4.62 5.26
N MET A 275 28.72 -5.68 5.92
CA MET A 275 28.53 -5.88 7.36
C MET A 275 29.31 -4.88 8.21
N LEU A 276 30.56 -4.58 7.85
CA LEU A 276 31.35 -3.55 8.53
C LEU A 276 30.65 -2.19 8.48
N LEU A 277 30.09 -1.83 7.33
CA LEU A 277 29.33 -0.59 7.16
C LEU A 277 28.16 -0.47 8.17
N TYR A 278 27.55 -1.58 8.61
CA TYR A 278 26.49 -1.55 9.62
C TYR A 278 26.99 -1.00 10.96
N PHE A 279 28.20 -1.39 11.36
CA PHE A 279 28.81 -0.97 12.63
C PHE A 279 29.22 0.50 12.62
N TYR A 280 29.47 1.05 11.43
CA TYR A 280 29.82 2.45 11.16
C TYR A 280 28.59 3.37 11.00
N LEU A 281 27.37 2.84 11.04
CA LEU A 281 26.12 3.60 10.97
C LEU A 281 25.32 3.52 12.29
N PRO A 282 25.93 3.78 13.47
CA PRO A 282 25.29 3.53 14.77
C PRO A 282 24.03 4.39 15.02
N PHE A 283 23.87 5.46 14.26
CA PHE A 283 22.89 6.51 14.47
C PHE A 283 21.51 6.27 13.87
N SER A 284 21.37 5.22 13.04
CA SER A 284 20.08 4.92 12.45
C SER A 284 19.95 3.44 12.17
N LYS A 285 19.12 2.78 12.98
CA LYS A 285 18.77 1.37 12.77
C LYS A 285 18.09 1.15 11.43
N VAL A 286 17.26 2.09 10.98
CA VAL A 286 16.54 1.98 9.69
C VAL A 286 17.51 2.10 8.52
N LEU A 287 18.33 3.15 8.50
CA LEU A 287 19.32 3.36 7.45
C LEU A 287 20.35 2.22 7.42
N GLY A 288 20.94 1.90 8.57
CA GLY A 288 21.90 0.80 8.69
C GLY A 288 21.32 -0.52 8.19
N THR A 289 20.06 -0.84 8.53
CA THR A 289 19.39 -2.04 8.03
C THR A 289 19.18 -2.01 6.52
N ARG A 290 18.73 -0.88 5.95
CA ARG A 290 18.45 -0.75 4.51
C ARG A 290 19.71 -0.74 3.65
N VAL A 291 20.80 -0.18 4.14
CA VAL A 291 22.09 -0.10 3.43
C VAL A 291 22.82 -1.44 3.49
N THR A 292 22.69 -2.17 4.60
CA THR A 292 23.44 -3.41 4.82
C THR A 292 22.66 -4.69 4.51
N VAL A 293 21.44 -4.55 3.99
CA VAL A 293 20.63 -5.70 3.58
C VAL A 293 21.30 -6.48 2.44
N PHE A 294 22.05 -5.81 1.56
CA PHE A 294 22.67 -6.46 0.40
C PHE A 294 23.72 -7.51 0.82
N GLY A 295 24.63 -7.14 1.71
CA GLY A 295 25.61 -8.07 2.27
C GLY A 295 24.94 -9.13 3.13
N TYR A 296 23.91 -8.76 3.91
CA TYR A 296 23.11 -9.72 4.66
C TYR A 296 22.44 -10.74 3.74
N TYR A 297 21.93 -10.32 2.59
CA TYR A 297 21.36 -11.22 1.57
C TYR A 297 22.42 -12.15 0.97
N GLY A 298 23.65 -11.65 0.75
CA GLY A 298 24.80 -12.46 0.33
C GLY A 298 25.10 -13.66 1.24
N THR A 299 24.71 -13.61 2.51
CA THR A 299 24.93 -14.69 3.48
C THR A 299 24.17 -15.98 3.13
N VAL A 300 23.10 -15.87 2.34
CA VAL A 300 22.36 -17.02 1.78
C VAL A 300 23.30 -17.96 1.02
N VAL A 301 24.35 -17.41 0.38
CA VAL A 301 25.35 -18.16 -0.37
C VAL A 301 26.61 -18.41 0.47
N VAL A 302 27.08 -17.43 1.23
CA VAL A 302 28.34 -17.54 2.01
C VAL A 302 28.23 -18.51 3.19
N ILE A 303 27.10 -18.57 3.90
CA ILE A 303 26.96 -19.51 5.04
C ILE A 303 27.06 -20.97 4.57
N PRO A 304 26.37 -21.40 3.51
CA PRO A 304 26.55 -22.74 2.97
C PRO A 304 27.97 -23.02 2.45
N MET A 305 28.69 -22.03 1.92
CA MET A 305 30.11 -22.20 1.55
C MET A 305 30.98 -22.57 2.76
N ILE A 306 30.74 -21.91 3.91
CA ILE A 306 31.44 -22.19 5.17
C ILE A 306 31.17 -23.62 5.63
N LEU A 307 29.93 -24.08 5.52
CA LEU A 307 29.57 -25.47 5.82
C LEU A 307 30.40 -26.46 4.96
N GLY A 308 30.62 -26.13 3.69
CA GLY A 308 31.42 -26.94 2.77
C GLY A 308 32.91 -27.02 3.08
N LEU A 309 33.44 -26.16 3.96
CA LEU A 309 34.85 -26.20 4.37
C LEU A 309 35.15 -27.33 5.38
N TYR A 310 34.13 -27.86 6.06
CA TYR A 310 34.30 -28.88 7.10
C TYR A 310 34.44 -30.28 6.50
N LYS A 311 35.68 -30.78 6.44
CA LYS A 311 35.98 -32.17 6.03
C LYS A 311 35.67 -33.20 7.14
N ASP A 312 35.81 -32.79 8.41
CA ASP A 312 35.48 -33.65 9.55
C ASP A 312 33.96 -33.86 9.66
N LYS A 313 33.54 -35.12 9.67
CA LYS A 313 32.11 -35.49 9.66
C LYS A 313 31.37 -35.06 10.93
N LYS A 314 32.01 -35.02 12.10
CA LYS A 314 31.40 -34.57 13.36
C LYS A 314 31.22 -33.05 13.35
N LEU A 315 32.25 -32.30 12.97
CA LEU A 315 32.18 -30.84 12.87
C LEU A 315 31.19 -30.40 11.79
N TYR A 316 31.18 -31.07 10.64
CA TYR A 316 30.19 -30.83 9.59
C TYR A 316 28.75 -31.02 10.11
N LYS A 317 28.48 -32.14 10.81
CA LYS A 317 27.16 -32.39 11.41
C LYS A 317 26.78 -31.33 12.42
N LEU A 318 27.71 -30.92 13.29
CA LEU A 318 27.48 -29.87 14.27
C LEU A 318 27.15 -28.53 13.59
N ALA A 319 27.95 -28.12 12.60
CA ALA A 319 27.71 -26.90 11.83
C ALA A 319 26.39 -26.95 11.06
N PHE A 320 26.06 -28.10 10.47
CA PHE A 320 24.79 -28.33 9.77
C PHE A 320 23.59 -28.16 10.71
N VAL A 321 23.63 -28.79 11.89
CA VAL A 321 22.57 -28.67 12.90
C VAL A 321 22.47 -27.24 13.42
N ALA A 322 23.60 -26.55 13.62
CA ALA A 322 23.62 -25.14 14.02
C ALA A 322 22.97 -24.23 12.97
N ILE A 323 23.26 -24.45 11.67
CA ILE A 323 22.62 -23.70 10.58
C ILE A 323 21.13 -24.02 10.50
N LEU A 324 20.72 -25.28 10.69
CA LEU A 324 19.31 -25.66 10.71
C LEU A 324 18.55 -25.00 11.87
N GLY A 325 19.14 -25.00 13.07
CA GLY A 325 18.61 -24.30 14.24
C GLY A 325 18.53 -22.79 14.01
N PHE A 326 19.57 -22.20 13.41
CA PHE A 326 19.58 -20.81 12.98
C PHE A 326 18.42 -20.50 12.01
N SER A 327 18.22 -21.31 10.97
CA SER A 327 17.10 -21.16 10.03
C SER A 327 15.75 -21.23 10.73
N GLY A 328 15.56 -22.17 11.68
CA GLY A 328 14.33 -22.24 12.48
C GLY A 328 14.07 -20.99 13.31
N ILE A 329 15.10 -20.47 13.98
CA ILE A 329 15.02 -19.23 14.77
C ILE A 329 14.72 -18.03 13.87
N GLN A 330 15.39 -17.90 12.72
CA GLN A 330 15.14 -16.80 11.79
C GLN A 330 13.74 -16.87 11.19
N PHE A 331 13.29 -18.06 10.79
CA PHE A 331 11.94 -18.26 10.28
C PHE A 331 10.89 -17.82 11.31
N TYR A 332 11.02 -18.25 12.57
CA TYR A 332 10.11 -17.83 13.64
C TYR A 332 10.15 -16.31 13.90
N ASN A 333 11.36 -15.73 13.90
CA ASN A 333 11.57 -14.30 14.08
C ASN A 333 10.93 -13.47 12.97
N GLU A 334 11.13 -13.85 11.70
CA GLU A 334 10.53 -13.17 10.56
C GLU A 334 9.02 -13.36 10.51
N LEU A 335 8.50 -14.54 10.87
CA LEU A 335 7.06 -14.76 10.99
C LEU A 335 6.43 -13.85 12.06
N THR A 336 7.07 -13.75 13.23
CA THR A 336 6.60 -12.89 14.33
C THR A 336 6.64 -11.40 13.93
N LYS A 337 7.70 -10.96 13.26
CA LYS A 337 7.77 -9.59 12.72
C LYS A 337 6.70 -9.36 11.66
N GLN A 338 6.42 -10.35 10.83
CA GLN A 338 5.42 -10.26 9.77
C GLN A 338 4.02 -10.07 10.34
N VAL A 339 3.65 -10.83 11.38
CA VAL A 339 2.39 -10.64 12.12
C VAL A 339 2.27 -9.20 12.62
N LYS A 340 3.31 -8.70 13.31
CA LYS A 340 3.31 -7.33 13.85
C LYS A 340 3.22 -6.26 12.76
N ARG A 341 3.95 -6.42 11.66
CA ARG A 341 4.02 -5.42 10.57
C ARG A 341 2.76 -5.42 9.70
N THR A 342 2.10 -6.56 9.53
CA THR A 342 0.84 -6.66 8.80
C THR A 342 -0.36 -6.18 9.63
N GLY A 343 -0.18 -6.02 10.95
CA GLY A 343 -1.28 -5.75 11.87
C GLY A 343 -2.22 -6.94 12.03
N TYR A 344 -1.75 -8.17 11.77
CA TYR A 344 -2.61 -9.35 11.83
C TYR A 344 -3.03 -9.65 13.28
N GLU A 345 -4.33 -9.67 13.55
CA GLU A 345 -4.84 -9.63 14.95
C GLU A 345 -5.19 -10.99 15.55
N TYR A 346 -5.47 -11.99 14.71
CA TYR A 346 -5.96 -13.28 15.19
C TYR A 346 -4.99 -14.01 16.13
N SER A 347 -3.70 -13.69 16.05
CA SER A 347 -2.70 -14.20 16.98
C SER A 347 -1.45 -13.32 16.98
N SER A 348 -0.92 -13.04 18.18
CA SER A 348 0.36 -12.34 18.36
C SER A 348 1.58 -13.14 17.92
N THR A 349 1.43 -14.45 17.72
CA THR A 349 2.54 -15.39 17.44
C THR A 349 2.31 -16.27 16.22
N ARG A 350 1.09 -16.32 15.67
CA ARG A 350 0.72 -17.18 14.54
C ARG A 350 0.15 -16.36 13.39
N LEU A 351 0.69 -16.60 12.21
CA LEU A 351 0.14 -16.05 10.97
C LEU A 351 -0.73 -17.13 10.31
N ASN A 352 -2.03 -17.12 10.59
CA ASN A 352 -2.96 -18.04 9.93
C ASN A 352 -3.05 -17.73 8.44
N PHE A 353 -3.30 -18.76 7.64
CA PHE A 353 -3.40 -18.63 6.20
C PHE A 353 -4.82 -18.19 5.78
N GLU A 354 -5.06 -16.89 5.78
CA GLU A 354 -6.11 -16.23 5.00
C GLU A 354 -5.85 -16.41 3.51
N THR A 355 -6.85 -16.93 2.81
CA THR A 355 -6.79 -17.20 1.37
C THR A 355 -7.26 -15.99 0.56
N ILE A 356 -6.74 -15.83 -0.67
CA ILE A 356 -7.24 -14.80 -1.61
C ILE A 356 -8.72 -14.98 -1.98
N PHE A 357 -9.27 -16.18 -1.77
CA PHE A 357 -10.67 -16.47 -2.04
C PHE A 357 -11.60 -15.95 -0.94
N GLN A 358 -11.12 -15.88 0.31
CA GLN A 358 -11.91 -15.39 1.45
C GLN A 358 -11.81 -13.87 1.62
N LYS A 359 -10.65 -13.26 1.28
CA LYS A 359 -10.37 -11.82 1.42
C LYS A 359 -10.83 -11.21 2.76
N ASN A 360 -10.40 -11.79 3.87
CA ASN A 360 -10.79 -11.30 5.20
C ASN A 360 -9.98 -10.05 5.60
N TYR A 361 -10.45 -8.87 5.19
CA TYR A 361 -9.84 -7.58 5.54
C TYR A 361 -9.88 -7.29 7.05
N ALA A 362 -10.93 -7.75 7.74
CA ALA A 362 -11.12 -7.53 9.18
C ALA A 362 -10.03 -8.20 10.04
N SER A 363 -9.31 -9.19 9.50
CA SER A 363 -8.17 -9.82 10.19
C SER A 363 -6.93 -8.91 10.30
N PHE A 364 -6.90 -7.76 9.64
CA PHE A 364 -5.75 -6.86 9.57
C PHE A 364 -6.06 -5.50 10.20
N ASN A 365 -5.39 -5.18 11.31
CA ASN A 365 -5.29 -3.84 11.87
C ASN A 365 -4.27 -3.02 11.11
N ASN A 366 -4.65 -2.75 9.87
CA ASN A 366 -3.90 -1.97 8.92
C ASN A 366 -4.87 -1.04 8.22
N MET A 367 -4.57 0.25 8.30
CA MET A 367 -5.47 1.26 7.80
C MET A 367 -5.60 1.27 6.25
N TYR A 368 -4.58 0.78 5.53
CA TYR A 368 -4.71 0.54 4.09
C TYR A 368 -5.63 -0.65 3.80
N ALA A 369 -5.69 -1.65 4.68
CA ALA A 369 -6.63 -2.76 4.52
C ALA A 369 -8.09 -2.26 4.61
N PHE A 370 -8.36 -1.33 5.53
CA PHE A 370 -9.64 -0.64 5.62
C PHE A 370 -9.96 0.15 4.33
N GLU A 371 -9.02 0.94 3.82
CA GLU A 371 -9.23 1.73 2.61
C GLU A 371 -9.59 0.86 1.40
N VAL A 372 -8.88 -0.26 1.23
CA VAL A 372 -9.17 -1.24 0.17
C VAL A 372 -10.55 -1.89 0.40
N GLN A 373 -10.87 -2.28 1.64
CA GLN A 373 -12.17 -2.87 1.97
C GLN A 373 -13.32 -1.90 1.65
N ASN A 374 -13.22 -0.64 2.09
CA ASN A 374 -14.23 0.37 1.83
C ASN A 374 -14.39 0.63 0.32
N SER A 375 -13.27 0.71 -0.42
CA SER A 375 -13.30 0.90 -1.88
C SER A 375 -13.99 -0.24 -2.62
N GLU A 376 -13.73 -1.50 -2.23
CA GLU A 376 -14.37 -2.67 -2.84
C GLU A 376 -15.88 -2.71 -2.52
N LEU A 377 -16.28 -2.35 -1.30
CA LEU A 377 -17.70 -2.25 -0.92
C LEU A 377 -18.45 -1.18 -1.72
N VAL A 378 -17.85 0.01 -1.87
CA VAL A 378 -18.41 1.08 -2.70
C VAL A 378 -18.58 0.58 -4.14
N LYS A 379 -17.55 -0.07 -4.70
CA LYS A 379 -17.56 -0.56 -6.07
C LYS A 379 -18.65 -1.61 -6.33
N VAL A 380 -18.86 -2.53 -5.38
CA VAL A 380 -19.95 -3.52 -5.47
C VAL A 380 -21.32 -2.82 -5.49
N LYS A 381 -21.53 -1.82 -4.63
CA LYS A 381 -22.78 -1.06 -4.57
C LYS A 381 -23.04 -0.23 -5.81
N VAL A 382 -22.01 0.42 -6.36
CA VAL A 382 -22.11 1.14 -7.63
C VAL A 382 -22.56 0.19 -8.75
N LYS A 383 -21.96 -1.01 -8.82
CA LYS A 383 -22.34 -2.02 -9.81
C LYS A 383 -23.76 -2.53 -9.62
N ASP A 384 -24.19 -2.75 -8.38
CA ASP A 384 -25.55 -3.16 -8.05
C ASP A 384 -26.57 -2.07 -8.40
N TYR A 385 -26.26 -0.82 -8.07
CA TYR A 385 -27.06 0.36 -8.43
C TYR A 385 -27.23 0.47 -9.96
N GLN A 386 -26.15 0.35 -10.71
CA GLN A 386 -26.18 0.34 -12.19
C GLN A 386 -27.04 -0.79 -12.76
N LYS A 387 -26.97 -1.99 -12.18
CA LYS A 387 -27.62 -3.17 -12.74
C LYS A 387 -29.10 -3.28 -12.36
N HIS A 388 -29.45 -2.92 -11.13
CA HIS A 388 -30.76 -3.21 -10.54
C HIS A 388 -31.54 -1.93 -10.22
N LYS A 389 -30.97 -1.03 -9.40
CA LYS A 389 -31.70 0.14 -8.89
C LYS A 389 -32.03 1.15 -9.97
N MET A 390 -31.12 1.41 -10.91
CA MET A 390 -31.40 2.25 -12.08
C MET A 390 -32.63 1.78 -12.86
N ARG A 391 -32.70 0.48 -13.22
CA ARG A 391 -33.81 -0.04 -14.03
C ARG A 391 -35.18 0.07 -13.34
N THR A 392 -35.22 -0.10 -12.02
CA THR A 392 -36.45 0.00 -11.22
C THR A 392 -36.81 1.43 -10.85
N VAL A 393 -35.83 2.31 -10.67
CA VAL A 393 -36.08 3.74 -10.37
C VAL A 393 -36.53 4.48 -11.63
N TYR A 394 -36.01 4.12 -12.81
CA TYR A 394 -36.46 4.66 -14.10
C TYR A 394 -37.90 4.31 -14.49
N THR A 395 -38.54 3.39 -13.78
CA THR A 395 -39.89 2.94 -14.12
C THR A 395 -40.98 3.57 -13.25
N GLN A 396 -40.62 4.35 -12.22
CA GLN A 396 -41.58 5.04 -11.35
C GLN A 396 -41.50 6.56 -11.56
N GLU A 397 -42.29 7.04 -12.52
CA GLU A 397 -42.61 8.47 -12.63
C GLU A 397 -43.64 8.82 -11.55
N ALA A 398 -43.35 9.85 -10.76
CA ALA A 398 -44.23 10.39 -9.74
C ALA A 398 -44.66 11.82 -10.11
N LEU A 399 -45.90 12.17 -9.77
CA LEU A 399 -46.34 13.56 -9.87
C LEU A 399 -45.62 14.39 -8.81
N TYR A 400 -45.44 15.68 -9.11
CA TYR A 400 -44.91 16.65 -8.16
C TYR A 400 -45.78 16.69 -6.88
N ASP A 401 -45.15 16.55 -5.71
CA ASP A 401 -45.80 16.65 -4.40
C ASP A 401 -45.12 17.77 -3.60
N PRO A 402 -45.79 18.90 -3.32
CA PRO A 402 -45.19 20.03 -2.62
C PRO A 402 -44.71 19.72 -1.19
N ASN A 403 -45.13 18.59 -0.61
CA ASN A 403 -44.71 18.18 0.73
C ASN A 403 -43.40 17.38 0.73
N LEU A 404 -42.90 16.98 -0.45
CA LEU A 404 -41.65 16.24 -0.58
C LEU A 404 -40.52 17.17 -1.01
N ALA A 405 -39.32 16.92 -0.52
CA ALA A 405 -38.13 17.58 -1.04
C ALA A 405 -37.79 17.08 -2.45
N HIS A 406 -37.23 17.98 -3.26
CA HIS A 406 -36.87 17.72 -4.65
C HIS A 406 -35.39 18.00 -4.88
N LEU A 407 -34.74 17.10 -5.61
CA LEU A 407 -33.30 17.10 -5.84
C LEU A 407 -33.01 17.15 -7.33
N SER A 408 -32.13 18.07 -7.72
CA SER A 408 -31.55 18.04 -9.07
C SER A 408 -30.37 17.07 -9.10
N VAL A 409 -30.49 16.04 -9.93
CA VAL A 409 -29.54 14.94 -9.97
C VAL A 409 -29.08 14.62 -11.38
N LYS A 410 -27.84 14.15 -11.52
CA LYS A 410 -27.30 13.66 -12.79
C LYS A 410 -27.78 12.24 -13.07
N PHE A 411 -28.24 12.01 -14.29
CA PHE A 411 -28.71 10.72 -14.78
C PHE A 411 -27.58 9.97 -15.51
N PRO A 412 -27.35 8.66 -15.27
CA PRO A 412 -26.18 7.98 -15.84
C PRO A 412 -26.30 7.57 -17.31
N ASP A 413 -27.52 7.41 -17.85
CA ASP A 413 -27.78 6.94 -19.23
C ASP A 413 -28.33 8.05 -20.14
N SER A 414 -27.69 9.22 -20.19
CA SER A 414 -27.96 10.18 -21.26
C SER A 414 -27.39 9.62 -22.57
N LYS A 415 -28.12 8.72 -23.25
CA LYS A 415 -27.72 8.20 -24.57
C LYS A 415 -27.45 9.37 -25.51
N LYS A 416 -26.41 9.25 -26.34
CA LYS A 416 -26.12 10.17 -27.46
C LYS A 416 -27.39 10.40 -28.27
N VAL A 417 -28.02 11.56 -28.08
CA VAL A 417 -28.89 12.12 -29.11
C VAL A 417 -27.97 12.56 -30.26
N LYS A 418 -28.48 12.50 -31.48
CA LYS A 418 -27.71 12.53 -32.74
C LYS A 418 -26.57 13.57 -32.76
N LYS A 419 -25.49 13.24 -33.48
CA LYS A 419 -24.31 14.08 -33.69
C LYS A 419 -24.73 15.52 -34.07
N GLY A 420 -24.59 16.47 -33.14
CA GLY A 420 -24.99 17.87 -33.31
C GLY A 420 -25.98 18.42 -32.27
N GLU A 421 -26.59 17.55 -31.46
CA GLU A 421 -27.46 17.96 -30.34
C GLU A 421 -26.75 17.89 -28.99
N ASP A 422 -27.19 18.78 -28.11
CA ASP A 422 -26.62 19.06 -26.81
C ASP A 422 -27.21 18.12 -25.73
N TYR A 423 -26.36 17.48 -24.90
CA TYR A 423 -26.78 16.44 -23.94
C TYR A 423 -27.52 17.02 -22.73
N LEU A 424 -28.79 16.64 -22.54
CA LEU A 424 -29.51 16.86 -21.29
C LEU A 424 -29.17 15.72 -20.32
N THR A 425 -28.58 16.05 -19.17
CA THR A 425 -28.02 15.07 -18.22
C THR A 425 -28.59 15.21 -16.81
N TYR A 426 -29.28 16.31 -16.51
CA TYR A 426 -29.86 16.58 -15.19
C TYR A 426 -31.38 16.58 -15.24
N GLY A 427 -31.97 15.81 -14.32
CA GLY A 427 -33.42 15.74 -14.07
C GLY A 427 -33.73 16.03 -12.60
N ILE A 428 -34.97 15.72 -12.18
CA ILE A 428 -35.45 15.97 -10.82
C ILE A 428 -36.02 14.68 -10.22
N VAL A 429 -35.59 14.38 -9.00
CA VAL A 429 -36.13 13.28 -8.19
C VAL A 429 -36.66 13.82 -6.87
N ASN A 430 -37.64 13.15 -6.27
CA ASN A 430 -38.07 13.48 -4.91
C ASN A 430 -37.18 12.78 -3.86
N GLU A 431 -37.35 13.11 -2.58
CA GLU A 431 -36.64 12.49 -1.45
C GLU A 431 -36.87 10.98 -1.31
N LYS A 432 -37.93 10.44 -1.91
CA LYS A 432 -38.19 8.98 -1.99
C LYS A 432 -37.42 8.31 -3.13
N GLY A 433 -36.67 9.07 -3.91
CA GLY A 433 -35.90 8.61 -5.07
C GLY A 433 -36.75 8.35 -6.31
N GLN A 434 -38.00 8.81 -6.35
CA GLN A 434 -38.88 8.67 -7.52
C GLN A 434 -38.61 9.78 -8.52
N ILE A 435 -38.74 9.49 -9.81
CA ILE A 435 -38.49 10.47 -10.87
C ILE A 435 -39.70 11.39 -10.95
N VAL A 436 -39.47 12.67 -10.70
CA VAL A 436 -40.48 13.73 -10.89
C VAL A 436 -40.31 14.37 -12.26
N GLU A 437 -39.07 14.43 -12.75
CA GLU A 437 -38.76 14.94 -14.08
C GLU A 437 -37.55 14.22 -14.68
N LEU A 438 -37.70 13.72 -15.92
CA LEU A 438 -36.59 13.18 -16.71
C LEU A 438 -35.58 14.27 -17.07
N PRO A 439 -34.38 13.91 -17.58
CA PRO A 439 -33.35 14.90 -17.88
C PRO A 439 -33.79 15.99 -18.87
N THR A 440 -33.86 17.23 -18.39
CA THR A 440 -34.25 18.42 -19.19
C THR A 440 -33.17 19.49 -19.25
N ALA A 441 -32.05 19.37 -18.51
CA ALA A 441 -30.98 20.36 -18.51
C ALA A 441 -29.56 19.77 -18.64
N LYS A 442 -28.64 20.62 -19.15
CA LYS A 442 -27.20 20.32 -19.24
C LYS A 442 -26.46 20.46 -17.91
N SER A 443 -26.96 21.35 -17.05
CA SER A 443 -26.40 21.67 -15.75
C SER A 443 -27.44 21.43 -14.67
N ARG A 444 -26.96 21.26 -13.43
CA ARG A 444 -27.81 21.06 -12.26
C ARG A 444 -28.78 22.25 -12.08
N PHE A 445 -30.04 21.97 -11.76
CA PHE A 445 -31.04 22.99 -11.43
C PHE A 445 -30.72 23.60 -10.06
N LYS A 446 -31.00 24.90 -9.92
CA LYS A 446 -31.24 25.49 -8.61
C LYS A 446 -32.73 25.37 -8.31
N ILE A 447 -33.05 24.68 -7.23
CA ILE A 447 -34.43 24.38 -6.83
C ILE A 447 -34.80 25.26 -5.64
N TYR A 448 -35.89 26.00 -5.77
CA TYR A 448 -36.45 26.86 -4.74
C TYR A 448 -37.91 26.45 -4.50
N GLY A 449 -38.11 25.51 -3.58
CA GLY A 449 -39.45 24.99 -3.28
C GLY A 449 -40.09 24.32 -4.50
N PRO A 450 -41.25 24.82 -5.01
CA PRO A 450 -41.89 24.29 -6.21
C PRO A 450 -41.22 24.74 -7.52
N PHE A 451 -40.22 25.64 -7.48
CA PHE A 451 -39.65 26.28 -8.67
C PHE A 451 -38.23 25.83 -8.97
N VAL A 452 -37.87 25.84 -10.26
CA VAL A 452 -36.49 25.65 -10.73
C VAL A 452 -36.05 26.84 -11.59
N GLU A 453 -34.80 27.28 -11.37
CA GLU A 453 -34.17 28.36 -12.13
C GLU A 453 -33.77 27.84 -13.52
N GLU A 454 -34.33 28.45 -14.57
CA GLU A 454 -33.94 28.20 -15.95
C GLU A 454 -32.96 29.27 -16.43
N THR A 455 -31.88 28.84 -17.06
CA THR A 455 -30.94 29.75 -17.73
C THR A 455 -31.19 29.68 -19.23
N ILE A 456 -31.80 30.73 -19.80
CA ILE A 456 -32.05 30.86 -21.24
C ILE A 456 -31.12 31.94 -21.79
N GLY A 457 -30.20 31.57 -22.71
CA GLY A 457 -29.45 32.52 -23.56
C GLY A 457 -27.94 32.67 -23.28
N GLU A 458 -27.23 33.26 -24.26
CA GLU A 458 -25.80 33.61 -24.16
C GLU A 458 -25.55 34.77 -23.18
N ARG A 459 -24.42 34.67 -22.47
CA ARG A 459 -23.94 35.35 -21.24
C ARG A 459 -24.21 36.84 -20.95
N THR A 460 -24.90 37.63 -21.77
CA THR A 460 -24.85 39.10 -21.67
C THR A 460 -26.05 39.80 -21.04
N PHE A 461 -27.23 39.18 -20.93
CA PHE A 461 -28.35 39.73 -20.12
C PHE A 461 -29.19 38.57 -19.55
N THR A 462 -28.99 38.23 -18.28
CA THR A 462 -29.74 37.13 -17.63
C THR A 462 -30.93 37.68 -16.86
N SER A 463 -32.12 37.67 -17.48
CA SER A 463 -33.35 37.57 -16.69
C SER A 463 -33.41 36.16 -16.12
N LYS A 464 -33.33 36.02 -14.80
CA LYS A 464 -33.52 34.72 -14.16
C LYS A 464 -34.97 34.33 -14.30
N LEU A 465 -35.23 33.31 -15.09
CA LEU A 465 -36.57 32.78 -15.31
C LEU A 465 -36.76 31.55 -14.42
N TYR A 466 -38.00 31.35 -13.95
CA TYR A 466 -38.31 30.21 -13.08
C TYR A 466 -39.47 29.42 -13.67
N ARG A 467 -39.45 28.10 -13.56
CA ARG A 467 -40.63 27.28 -13.90
C ARG A 467 -41.00 26.41 -12.72
N LYS A 468 -42.26 25.98 -12.67
CA LYS A 468 -42.72 25.04 -11.65
C LYS A 468 -42.30 23.61 -12.03
N ILE A 469 -41.87 22.80 -11.07
CA ILE A 469 -41.50 21.40 -11.31
C ILE A 469 -42.69 20.64 -11.93
N GLY A 470 -42.44 19.89 -13.01
CA GLY A 470 -43.49 19.17 -13.74
C GLY A 470 -44.42 20.06 -14.59
N ASN A 471 -44.16 21.36 -14.69
CA ASN A 471 -44.89 22.29 -15.56
C ASN A 471 -43.92 23.04 -16.49
N PRO A 472 -44.10 22.98 -17.82
CA PRO A 472 -43.22 23.68 -18.76
C PRO A 472 -43.40 25.20 -18.77
N LEU A 473 -44.41 25.75 -18.08
CA LEU A 473 -44.70 27.18 -18.09
C LEU A 473 -43.71 27.96 -17.22
N VAL A 474 -43.04 28.93 -17.85
CA VAL A 474 -42.09 29.84 -17.23
C VAL A 474 -42.82 31.03 -16.58
N ILE A 475 -42.37 31.43 -15.39
CA ILE A 475 -42.90 32.47 -14.54
C ILE A 475 -41.81 33.51 -14.31
N ASP A 476 -42.21 34.78 -14.25
CA ASP A 476 -41.29 35.89 -13.96
C ASP A 476 -40.75 35.81 -12.52
N SER A 477 -39.46 36.15 -12.39
CA SER A 477 -38.75 36.33 -11.13
C SER A 477 -39.48 37.15 -10.07
N GLU A 478 -40.21 38.21 -10.46
CA GLU A 478 -40.90 39.08 -9.49
C GLU A 478 -42.02 38.36 -8.74
N LEU A 479 -42.70 37.41 -9.40
CA LEU A 479 -43.84 36.67 -8.84
C LEU A 479 -43.40 35.60 -7.82
N VAL A 480 -42.16 35.15 -7.91
CA VAL A 480 -41.59 34.09 -7.05
C VAL A 480 -40.51 34.62 -6.10
N ARG A 481 -40.24 35.93 -6.16
CA ARG A 481 -39.12 36.58 -5.48
C ARG A 481 -39.11 36.34 -3.98
N THR A 482 -40.25 36.52 -3.30
CA THR A 482 -40.35 36.35 -1.84
C THR A 482 -40.11 34.91 -1.40
N GLU A 483 -40.59 33.93 -2.17
CA GLU A 483 -40.42 32.51 -1.84
C GLU A 483 -38.97 32.06 -2.07
N ILE A 484 -38.33 32.56 -3.13
CA ILE A 484 -36.91 32.35 -3.41
C ILE A 484 -36.04 33.03 -2.36
N GLU A 485 -36.28 34.30 -2.03
CA GLU A 485 -35.51 35.05 -1.03
C GLU A 485 -35.55 34.35 0.33
N ASN A 486 -36.72 33.88 0.78
CA ASN A 486 -36.86 33.16 2.04
C ASN A 486 -36.04 31.86 2.07
N LYS A 487 -36.04 31.07 0.99
CA LYS A 487 -35.27 29.81 0.93
C LYS A 487 -33.78 30.07 0.71
N PHE A 488 -33.45 31.04 -0.15
CA PHE A 488 -32.07 31.45 -0.44
C PHE A 488 -31.37 32.04 0.78
N SER A 489 -32.08 32.81 1.63
CA SER A 489 -31.54 33.29 2.91
C SER A 489 -31.23 32.15 3.88
N GLN A 490 -32.05 31.10 3.91
CA GLN A 490 -31.80 29.91 4.74
C GLN A 490 -30.62 29.07 4.22
N ASP A 491 -30.45 28.98 2.90
CA ASP A 491 -29.39 28.19 2.26
C ASP A 491 -28.03 28.94 2.25
N LEU A 492 -28.02 30.26 2.03
CA LEU A 492 -26.80 31.11 2.01
C LEU A 492 -26.05 31.13 3.36
N GLU A 493 -26.76 31.19 4.48
CA GLU A 493 -26.12 31.14 5.81
C GLU A 493 -25.38 29.81 6.06
N ARG A 494 -25.63 28.79 5.24
CA ARG A 494 -25.16 27.40 5.38
C ARG A 494 -24.16 26.99 4.29
N GLU A 495 -24.40 27.34 3.02
CA GLU A 495 -23.48 27.05 1.90
C GLU A 495 -22.08 27.67 2.12
N PHE A 496 -22.00 28.83 2.79
CA PHE A 496 -20.73 29.51 3.07
C PHE A 496 -19.97 28.96 4.29
N LYS A 497 -20.55 28.01 5.05
CA LYS A 497 -19.88 27.41 6.20
C LYS A 497 -19.40 26.01 5.85
N HIS A 498 -18.11 25.88 5.51
CA HIS A 498 -17.44 24.59 5.50
C HIS A 498 -17.40 24.05 6.95
N PHE A 499 -18.31 23.12 7.30
CA PHE A 499 -18.37 22.44 8.60
C PHE A 499 -18.49 23.37 9.84
N PRO A 500 -19.59 24.13 10.03
CA PRO A 500 -19.82 24.86 11.27
C PRO A 500 -20.40 23.92 12.34
N MET A 501 -19.81 22.75 12.55
CA MET A 501 -20.28 21.84 13.59
C MET A 501 -19.46 22.06 14.85
N THR A 502 -20.10 22.01 16.02
CA THR A 502 -19.36 22.00 17.29
C THR A 502 -18.54 20.71 17.32
N ILE A 503 -17.21 20.85 17.28
CA ILE A 503 -16.31 19.70 17.41
C ILE A 503 -16.42 19.20 18.85
N ILE A 504 -17.05 18.05 19.02
CA ILE A 504 -16.99 17.35 20.28
C ILE A 504 -15.73 16.49 20.22
N HIS A 505 -14.64 16.98 20.83
CA HIS A 505 -13.39 16.23 20.98
C HIS A 505 -13.61 15.04 21.92
N LYS A 506 -14.27 14.00 21.43
CA LYS A 506 -14.23 12.68 22.04
C LYS A 506 -13.08 11.95 21.35
N HIS A 507 -11.88 12.03 21.91
CA HIS A 507 -10.85 11.00 21.71
C HIS A 507 -11.37 9.71 22.35
N LYS A 508 -12.41 9.13 21.77
CA LYS A 508 -13.02 7.90 22.23
C LYS A 508 -12.62 6.84 21.25
N VAL A 509 -11.89 5.83 21.74
CA VAL A 509 -11.81 4.53 21.09
C VAL A 509 -13.27 4.10 20.91
N ILE A 510 -13.77 4.08 19.68
CA ILE A 510 -15.14 3.64 19.44
C ILE A 510 -15.14 2.11 19.56
N GLU A 511 -15.50 1.63 20.74
CA GLU A 511 -15.87 0.23 20.98
C GLU A 511 -17.28 -0.01 20.42
N ASN A 512 -17.46 0.03 19.08
CA ASN A 512 -18.76 -0.31 18.47
C ASN A 512 -18.72 -1.70 17.85
N LYS A 513 -19.70 -2.53 18.23
CA LYS A 513 -19.94 -3.85 17.63
C LYS A 513 -20.21 -3.76 16.12
N GLU A 514 -20.71 -2.63 15.61
CA GLU A 514 -20.95 -2.41 14.18
C GLU A 514 -19.65 -2.15 13.39
N LEU A 515 -18.63 -1.58 14.05
CA LEU A 515 -17.27 -1.49 13.50
C LEU A 515 -16.54 -2.84 13.56
N ASP A 516 -17.06 -3.87 14.22
CA ASP A 516 -16.47 -5.23 14.20
C ASP A 516 -16.37 -5.78 12.77
N ALA A 517 -17.24 -5.32 11.85
CA ALA A 517 -17.16 -5.63 10.42
C ALA A 517 -15.98 -4.93 9.68
N TYR A 518 -15.44 -3.86 10.28
CA TYR A 518 -14.39 -2.98 9.73
C TYR A 518 -13.10 -2.92 10.58
N ASN A 519 -13.04 -3.70 11.69
CA ASN A 519 -11.92 -3.97 12.61
C ASN A 519 -12.16 -3.51 14.07
N LYS A 520 -11.89 -4.40 15.05
CA LYS A 520 -12.13 -4.25 16.50
C LYS A 520 -11.13 -3.36 17.25
N ASN A 521 -9.93 -3.14 16.72
CA ASN A 521 -8.81 -2.58 17.50
C ASN A 521 -8.04 -1.47 16.77
N THR A 522 -8.51 -1.01 15.62
CA THR A 522 -7.94 0.18 14.99
C THR A 522 -8.22 1.38 15.89
N VAL A 523 -7.18 2.03 16.41
CA VAL A 523 -7.32 3.33 17.06
C VAL A 523 -7.66 4.35 15.98
N TRP A 524 -8.95 4.52 15.73
CA TRP A 524 -9.46 5.54 14.83
C TRP A 524 -9.23 6.89 15.50
N ARG A 525 -8.38 7.73 14.91
CA ARG A 525 -8.41 9.16 15.20
C ARG A 525 -9.65 9.69 14.52
N GLY A 526 -10.73 9.72 15.28
CA GLY A 526 -11.99 10.28 14.81
C GLY A 526 -12.46 11.42 15.67
N ALA A 527 -13.19 12.33 15.04
CA ALA A 527 -13.92 13.37 15.72
C ALA A 527 -15.40 13.17 15.43
N SER A 528 -16.22 13.24 16.47
CA SER A 528 -17.66 13.35 16.31
C SER A 528 -18.01 14.83 16.15
N TYR A 529 -18.68 15.15 15.05
CA TYR A 529 -19.22 16.46 14.79
C TYR A 529 -20.71 16.43 15.03
N LYS A 530 -21.24 17.35 15.83
CA LYS A 530 -22.69 17.42 16.07
C LYS A 530 -23.35 18.31 15.02
N ASP A 531 -24.43 17.82 14.41
CA ASP A 531 -25.26 18.64 13.54
C ASP A 531 -25.96 19.74 14.36
N LEU A 532 -26.00 20.96 13.82
CA LEU A 532 -26.57 22.12 14.51
C LEU A 532 -28.10 22.18 14.43
N ILE A 533 -28.69 21.55 13.42
CA ILE A 533 -30.13 21.53 13.15
C ILE A 533 -30.74 20.27 13.74
N PHE A 534 -30.06 19.13 13.53
CA PHE A 534 -30.53 17.82 13.93
C PHE A 534 -29.75 17.30 15.14
N ASN A 535 -30.21 17.67 16.33
CA ASN A 535 -29.53 17.39 17.60
C ASN A 535 -29.37 15.90 17.93
N ASP A 536 -30.09 15.04 17.23
CA ASP A 536 -30.11 13.58 17.35
C ASP A 536 -29.19 12.84 16.38
N ARG A 537 -28.42 13.57 15.59
CA ARG A 537 -27.44 13.00 14.69
C ARG A 537 -26.08 13.67 14.86
N SER A 538 -25.06 12.91 14.50
CA SER A 538 -23.69 13.39 14.46
C SER A 538 -23.00 12.75 13.27
N TYR A 539 -21.91 13.37 12.85
CA TYR A 539 -21.04 12.83 11.82
C TYR A 539 -19.81 12.28 12.50
N TYR A 540 -19.45 11.06 12.11
CA TYR A 540 -18.19 10.47 12.51
C TYR A 540 -17.18 10.62 11.39
N MET A 541 -16.13 11.39 11.65
CA MET A 541 -14.99 11.46 10.76
C MET A 541 -13.93 10.48 11.24
N ILE A 542 -13.39 9.69 10.32
CA ILE A 542 -12.20 8.87 10.49
C ILE A 542 -11.07 9.52 9.69
N GLN A 543 -9.97 9.87 10.34
CA GLN A 543 -8.80 10.38 9.66
C GLN A 543 -7.82 9.26 9.30
N THR A 544 -7.36 9.26 8.05
CA THR A 544 -6.27 8.41 7.54
C THR A 544 -5.09 9.26 7.03
N PRO A 545 -3.86 8.73 6.86
CA PRO A 545 -2.75 9.46 6.24
C PRO A 545 -2.99 9.95 4.81
N PHE A 546 -4.01 9.44 4.11
CA PHE A 546 -4.30 9.80 2.71
C PHE A 546 -5.61 10.54 2.52
N SER A 547 -6.61 10.26 3.36
CA SER A 547 -7.95 10.85 3.26
C SER A 547 -8.63 10.97 4.62
N ASN A 548 -9.59 11.88 4.71
CA ASN A 548 -10.62 11.78 5.72
C ASN A 548 -11.76 10.93 5.16
N TYR A 549 -12.36 10.14 6.02
CA TYR A 549 -13.55 9.36 5.73
C TYR A 549 -14.65 9.79 6.69
N PHE A 550 -15.90 9.73 6.25
CA PHE A 550 -17.04 10.22 6.99
C PHE A 550 -18.16 9.17 6.96
N SER A 551 -18.88 9.09 8.07
CA SER A 551 -20.09 8.29 8.22
C SER A 551 -21.10 9.08 9.03
N ILE A 552 -22.39 8.83 8.78
CA ILE A 552 -23.46 9.37 9.63
C ILE A 552 -23.63 8.44 10.83
N VAL A 553 -23.80 9.00 12.02
CA VAL A 553 -24.07 8.25 13.25
C VAL A 553 -25.27 8.79 14.01
N ASP A 554 -25.96 7.91 14.73
CA ASP A 554 -27.06 8.27 15.62
C ASP A 554 -26.59 8.87 16.97
N GLN A 555 -27.53 9.24 17.85
CA GLN A 555 -27.24 9.72 19.22
C GLN A 555 -26.44 8.73 20.07
N ASN A 556 -26.63 7.43 19.82
CA ASN A 556 -25.97 6.34 20.51
C ASN A 556 -24.58 6.05 19.92
N GLY A 557 -24.25 6.65 18.77
CA GLY A 557 -23.03 6.47 18.02
C GLY A 557 -23.08 5.31 17.02
N SER A 558 -24.24 4.70 16.76
CA SER A 558 -24.42 3.64 15.77
C SER A 558 -24.24 4.18 14.35
N ILE A 559 -23.57 3.43 13.49
CA ILE A 559 -23.29 3.81 12.09
C ILE A 559 -24.54 3.58 11.25
N LEU A 560 -25.07 4.66 10.68
CA LEU A 560 -26.28 4.62 9.85
C LEU A 560 -25.98 4.34 8.38
N THR A 561 -24.76 4.63 7.94
CA THR A 561 -24.34 4.39 6.55
C THR A 561 -23.54 3.12 6.44
N ASP A 562 -23.90 2.29 5.46
CA ASP A 562 -23.29 0.98 5.23
C ASP A 562 -21.87 1.03 4.59
N LYS A 563 -21.27 2.23 4.47
CA LYS A 563 -19.94 2.53 3.92
C LYS A 563 -19.45 3.90 4.42
N PHE A 564 -18.18 4.21 4.13
CA PHE A 564 -17.60 5.50 4.44
C PHE A 564 -17.36 6.37 3.20
N TYR A 565 -17.61 7.67 3.36
CA TYR A 565 -17.52 8.71 2.33
C TYR A 565 -16.21 9.49 2.44
N SER A 566 -15.56 9.86 1.33
CA SER A 566 -14.36 10.71 1.35
C SER A 566 -14.67 12.18 1.72
N SER A 567 -15.91 12.61 1.49
CA SER A 567 -16.45 13.86 1.98
C SER A 567 -17.95 13.70 2.18
N ILE A 568 -18.52 14.40 3.17
CA ILE A 568 -19.97 14.47 3.35
C ILE A 568 -20.36 15.91 3.67
N THR A 569 -21.47 16.39 3.12
CA THR A 569 -22.07 17.65 3.55
C THR A 569 -22.92 17.43 4.81
N PRO A 570 -23.05 18.43 5.68
CA PRO A 570 -24.13 18.44 6.68
C PRO A 570 -25.50 18.29 6.01
N PHE A 571 -26.51 17.89 6.79
CA PHE A 571 -27.89 17.81 6.32
C PHE A 571 -28.40 19.20 5.98
N ASP A 572 -29.06 19.33 4.83
CA ASP A 572 -29.73 20.55 4.44
C ASP A 572 -31.07 20.75 5.19
N SER A 573 -31.81 21.82 4.87
CA SER A 573 -33.13 22.10 5.45
C SER A 573 -34.18 21.00 5.15
N ASN A 574 -33.94 20.17 4.15
CA ASN A 574 -34.80 19.07 3.74
C ASN A 574 -34.35 17.72 4.35
N GLY A 575 -33.32 17.72 5.21
CA GLY A 575 -32.80 16.48 5.81
C GLY A 575 -32.00 15.62 4.82
N ILE A 576 -31.38 16.24 3.80
CA ILE A 576 -30.60 15.53 2.78
C ILE A 576 -29.11 15.89 2.91
N ALA A 577 -28.27 14.85 2.99
CA ALA A 577 -26.81 14.97 2.98
C ALA A 577 -26.24 14.46 1.66
N ILE A 578 -25.11 15.04 1.24
CA ILE A 578 -24.41 14.63 0.01
C ILE A 578 -23.08 13.99 0.40
N GLY A 579 -23.00 12.67 0.21
CA GLY A 579 -21.80 11.89 0.42
C GLY A 579 -21.04 11.66 -0.89
N THR A 580 -19.73 11.86 -0.88
CA THR A 580 -18.86 11.54 -2.02
C THR A 580 -18.04 10.29 -1.72
N THR A 581 -17.96 9.38 -2.67
CA THR A 581 -17.07 8.22 -2.65
C THR A 581 -16.06 8.32 -3.79
N LYS A 582 -15.16 7.33 -3.90
CA LYS A 582 -14.22 7.22 -5.04
C LYS A 582 -14.93 7.11 -6.39
N TYR A 583 -16.15 6.56 -6.43
CA TYR A 583 -16.84 6.18 -7.67
C TYR A 583 -18.18 6.89 -7.87
N SER A 584 -18.68 7.59 -6.85
CA SER A 584 -20.03 8.16 -6.87
C SER A 584 -20.17 9.41 -6.00
N ARG A 585 -21.16 10.22 -6.36
CA ARG A 585 -21.81 11.20 -5.49
C ARG A 585 -23.18 10.66 -5.11
N GLU A 586 -23.49 10.64 -3.82
CA GLU A 586 -24.71 10.03 -3.28
C GLU A 586 -25.52 11.03 -2.47
N TYR A 587 -26.83 10.99 -2.67
CA TYR A 587 -27.80 11.75 -1.87
C TYR A 587 -28.37 10.81 -0.83
N ILE A 588 -28.30 11.23 0.43
CA ILE A 588 -28.54 10.40 1.58
C ILE A 588 -29.67 11.04 2.39
N ASP A 589 -30.67 10.25 2.70
CA ASP A 589 -31.76 10.68 3.57
C ASP A 589 -31.32 10.71 5.05
N TYR A 590 -32.26 11.11 5.89
CA TYR A 590 -32.07 11.22 7.33
C TYR A 590 -31.68 9.90 8.04
N ASP A 591 -32.09 8.76 7.47
CA ASP A 591 -31.87 7.43 8.03
C ASP A 591 -30.58 6.78 7.47
N GLY A 592 -29.84 7.47 6.60
CA GLY A 592 -28.61 6.95 5.99
C GLY A 592 -28.84 6.16 4.69
N ASN A 593 -30.06 6.13 4.15
CA ASN A 593 -30.36 5.45 2.90
C ASN A 593 -29.97 6.31 1.69
N VAL A 594 -29.43 5.66 0.67
CA VAL A 594 -29.11 6.33 -0.60
C VAL A 594 -30.39 6.55 -1.40
N ILE A 595 -30.82 7.81 -1.52
CA ILE A 595 -31.93 8.28 -2.35
C ILE A 595 -31.56 8.15 -3.83
N TRP A 596 -30.42 8.76 -4.21
CA TRP A 596 -29.92 8.78 -5.59
C TRP A 596 -28.40 8.70 -5.63
N MET A 597 -27.85 8.16 -6.73
CA MET A 597 -26.42 8.03 -6.97
C MET A 597 -26.03 8.56 -8.36
N GLU A 598 -25.13 9.53 -8.37
CA GLU A 598 -24.44 10.02 -9.57
C GLU A 598 -23.08 9.33 -9.68
N LEU A 599 -22.77 8.77 -10.84
CA LEU A 599 -21.53 8.00 -11.03
C LEU A 599 -20.43 8.88 -11.63
N TYR A 600 -19.22 8.70 -11.11
CA TYR A 600 -18.01 9.24 -11.75
C TYR A 600 -17.57 8.27 -12.86
N GLU A 601 -17.15 8.83 -14.01
CA GLU A 601 -16.64 8.08 -15.16
C GLU A 601 -15.25 7.50 -14.90
#